data_AF-A0A9D1DMB0-F1
#
_entry.id   AF-A0A9D1DMB0-F1
#
_cell.length_a   1.000
_cell.length_b   1.000
_cell.length_c   1.000
_cell.angle_alpha   90.00
_cell.angle_beta   90.00
_cell.angle_gamma   90.00
#
_symmetry.space_group_name_H-M   'P 1'
#
loop_
_entity.id
_entity.type
_entity.pdbx_description
1 polymer ?
#
loop_
_entity_poly.entity_id
_entity_poly.type
_entity_poly.pdbx_seq_one_letter_code
_entity_poly.pdbx_strand_id
1 'polypeptide(L)'
;MLDKKTYRETFSALHASGDTLKEVYDMIEKRRRGSLGRSFLAVAAVVALMLALCAVAYAADWFGFRALLRPGTTEFEGQTYNNISLTQPQAVPSWLDGSIAEKVENSKAAWAEFSAWRVEHDPMKELPEVFQGVLGMGITDLEDGGAELQCNTEDGLETRYATPEEYAQFRALMDELNSYDGEYAQGYGVSWAGEAQALRDIAAKYGLDLLGGFRVLWSSETTGLTGEGFYTNAELAEMTAEFGNSGSVFYEPPAGFDKVYYYDEGSFGLKFYLEAPSGAGQLSCYGYNSVYSTLSSGGVMSWEADLSSFTERRHTAPDGTELTILSNGSDAYIYVYLEDSFFAMHVYGAEDMSDADVDYAADAINYSNIGR
;
A
#
# COMPACT_ATOMS: atom_id res chain seq x y z
N MET A 1 21.52 -27.30 -13.83
CA MET A 1 21.59 -26.04 -14.60
C MET A 1 20.18 -25.74 -15.07
N LEU A 2 19.46 -24.90 -14.33
CA LEU A 2 18.17 -24.39 -14.78
C LEU A 2 18.42 -23.34 -15.88
N ASP A 3 17.59 -23.39 -16.92
CA ASP A 3 17.65 -22.50 -18.08
C ASP A 3 17.43 -21.04 -17.65
N LYS A 4 18.34 -20.16 -18.09
CA LYS A 4 18.29 -18.70 -17.86
C LYS A 4 16.95 -18.10 -18.32
N LYS A 5 16.29 -18.73 -19.29
CA LYS A 5 14.97 -18.32 -19.77
C LYS A 5 13.86 -18.65 -18.76
N THR A 6 13.87 -19.86 -18.20
CA THR A 6 12.91 -20.28 -17.16
C THR A 6 13.10 -19.50 -15.86
N TYR A 7 14.34 -19.22 -15.43
CA TYR A 7 14.59 -18.37 -14.26
C TYR A 7 14.09 -16.93 -14.47
N ARG A 8 14.26 -16.38 -15.68
CA ARG A 8 13.67 -15.09 -16.05
C ARG A 8 12.14 -15.15 -16.04
N GLU A 9 11.51 -16.13 -16.65
CA GLU A 9 10.04 -16.21 -16.78
C GLU A 9 9.32 -16.50 -15.45
N THR A 10 9.96 -17.21 -14.50
CA THR A 10 9.34 -17.52 -13.20
C THR A 10 9.53 -16.42 -12.15
N PHE A 11 10.62 -15.64 -12.20
CA PHE A 11 10.90 -14.57 -11.22
C PHE A 11 10.72 -13.15 -11.77
N SER A 12 10.43 -12.97 -13.07
CA SER A 12 10.01 -11.66 -13.61
C SER A 12 8.58 -11.28 -13.23
N ALA A 13 7.79 -12.20 -12.65
CA ALA A 13 6.48 -11.91 -12.07
C ALA A 13 6.54 -11.27 -10.66
N LEU A 14 7.73 -11.17 -10.03
CA LEU A 14 7.91 -10.63 -8.67
C LEU A 14 8.89 -9.46 -8.57
N HIS A 15 9.47 -9.05 -9.70
CA HIS A 15 9.94 -7.69 -9.83
C HIS A 15 8.70 -6.80 -9.73
N ALA A 16 8.71 -5.84 -8.80
CA ALA A 16 8.04 -4.60 -9.10
C ALA A 16 8.84 -3.96 -10.24
N SER A 17 8.62 -4.44 -11.47
CA SER A 17 9.22 -3.88 -12.66
C SER A 17 8.75 -2.42 -12.74
N GLY A 18 9.39 -1.61 -13.58
CA GLY A 18 8.80 -0.32 -13.95
C GLY A 18 7.32 -0.46 -14.31
N ASP A 19 6.88 -1.63 -14.81
CA ASP A 19 5.50 -1.95 -15.12
C ASP A 19 4.62 -2.27 -13.91
N THR A 20 5.15 -2.71 -12.76
CA THR A 20 4.34 -2.98 -11.55
C THR A 20 4.11 -1.71 -10.73
N LEU A 21 5.09 -0.80 -10.69
CA LEU A 21 4.86 0.57 -10.19
C LEU A 21 3.95 1.32 -11.16
N LYS A 22 4.13 1.14 -12.47
CA LYS A 22 3.20 1.64 -13.47
C LYS A 22 1.83 0.97 -13.39
N GLU A 23 1.71 -0.30 -12.98
CA GLU A 23 0.42 -0.96 -12.71
C GLU A 23 -0.25 -0.40 -11.45
N VAL A 24 0.52 -0.07 -10.41
CA VAL A 24 0.00 0.61 -9.22
C VAL A 24 -0.41 2.05 -9.56
N TYR A 25 0.34 2.75 -10.42
CA TYR A 25 -0.04 4.05 -10.98
C TYR A 25 -1.26 3.95 -11.93
N ASP A 26 -1.32 2.94 -12.80
CA ASP A 26 -2.46 2.60 -13.66
C ASP A 26 -3.66 2.14 -12.83
N MET A 27 -3.43 1.59 -11.63
CA MET A 27 -4.44 1.21 -10.66
C MET A 27 -4.93 2.41 -9.85
N ILE A 28 -4.07 3.39 -9.56
CA ILE A 28 -4.42 4.71 -9.04
C ILE A 28 -5.22 5.51 -10.09
N GLU A 29 -4.86 5.41 -11.37
CA GLU A 29 -5.67 5.90 -12.49
C GLU A 29 -6.98 5.12 -12.67
N LYS A 30 -6.99 3.79 -12.52
CA LYS A 30 -8.24 2.99 -12.46
C LYS A 30 -9.06 3.32 -11.22
N ARG A 31 -8.46 3.81 -10.13
CA ARG A 31 -9.16 4.32 -8.94
C ARG A 31 -9.94 5.59 -9.25
N ARG A 32 -9.46 6.45 -10.16
CA ARG A 32 -10.25 7.55 -10.75
C ARG A 32 -11.41 7.05 -11.63
N ARG A 33 -11.37 5.79 -12.11
CA ARG A 33 -12.43 5.16 -12.93
C ARG A 33 -13.54 4.47 -12.14
N GLY A 34 -13.47 4.43 -10.81
CA GLY A 34 -14.46 3.80 -9.95
C GLY A 34 -15.64 4.70 -9.57
N SER A 35 -16.60 4.86 -10.48
CA SER A 35 -17.96 5.43 -10.28
C SER A 35 -18.07 6.90 -9.86
N LEU A 36 -18.31 7.77 -10.85
CA LEU A 36 -19.04 9.01 -10.68
C LEU A 36 -20.31 8.93 -11.55
N GLY A 37 -21.37 8.36 -10.98
CA GLY A 37 -22.68 8.09 -11.60
C GLY A 37 -23.72 7.65 -10.57
N ARG A 38 -24.04 8.56 -9.66
CA ARG A 38 -25.00 8.58 -8.52
C ARG A 38 -26.05 7.46 -8.33
N SER A 39 -26.23 7.12 -7.05
CA SER A 39 -27.57 6.90 -6.45
C SER A 39 -27.62 7.33 -4.97
N PHE A 40 -27.64 8.65 -4.73
CA PHE A 40 -27.57 9.28 -3.40
C PHE A 40 -28.76 9.02 -2.45
N LEU A 41 -29.79 8.28 -2.87
CA LEU A 41 -30.90 7.85 -2.01
C LEU A 41 -30.96 6.33 -1.80
N ALA A 42 -30.33 5.53 -2.67
CA ALA A 42 -30.14 4.10 -2.44
C ALA A 42 -28.91 3.83 -1.58
N VAL A 43 -27.86 4.65 -1.68
CA VAL A 43 -26.65 4.57 -0.84
C VAL A 43 -26.95 4.85 0.62
N ALA A 44 -27.92 5.70 0.99
CA ALA A 44 -28.28 5.88 2.40
C ALA A 44 -28.97 4.64 3.01
N ALA A 45 -29.81 3.96 2.23
CA ALA A 45 -30.46 2.72 2.66
C ALA A 45 -29.50 1.52 2.62
N VAL A 46 -28.58 1.47 1.66
CA VAL A 46 -27.51 0.46 1.56
C VAL A 46 -26.39 0.73 2.55
N VAL A 47 -26.08 1.97 2.93
CA VAL A 47 -25.18 2.29 4.05
C VAL A 47 -25.86 2.00 5.37
N ALA A 48 -27.18 2.17 5.52
CA ALA A 48 -27.90 1.71 6.72
C ALA A 48 -28.01 0.17 6.79
N LEU A 49 -28.19 -0.52 5.66
CA LEU A 49 -28.18 -1.98 5.56
C LEU A 49 -26.77 -2.57 5.66
N MET A 50 -25.75 -1.88 5.13
CA MET A 50 -24.34 -2.22 5.31
C MET A 50 -23.86 -1.83 6.69
N LEU A 51 -24.35 -0.78 7.35
CA LEU A 51 -24.07 -0.56 8.77
C LEU A 51 -24.79 -1.60 9.64
N ALA A 52 -25.97 -2.08 9.23
CA ALA A 52 -26.68 -3.17 9.90
C ALA A 52 -26.06 -4.56 9.62
N LEU A 53 -25.50 -4.81 8.44
CA LEU A 53 -24.78 -6.05 8.08
C LEU A 53 -23.31 -6.02 8.53
N CYS A 54 -22.66 -4.86 8.50
CA CYS A 54 -21.39 -4.61 9.18
C CYS A 54 -21.57 -4.70 10.68
N ALA A 55 -22.72 -4.35 11.28
CA ALA A 55 -23.00 -4.62 12.69
C ALA A 55 -23.16 -6.12 12.99
N VAL A 56 -23.55 -6.96 12.01
CA VAL A 56 -23.60 -8.42 12.15
C VAL A 56 -22.23 -9.06 11.89
N ALA A 57 -21.39 -8.48 11.03
CA ALA A 57 -19.98 -8.85 10.88
C ALA A 57 -19.07 -8.29 12.00
N TYR A 58 -19.50 -7.23 12.70
CA TYR A 58 -18.83 -6.68 13.89
C TYR A 58 -18.87 -7.62 15.10
N ALA A 59 -19.65 -8.71 15.01
CA ALA A 59 -19.88 -9.68 16.07
C ALA A 59 -19.20 -11.04 15.85
N ALA A 60 -18.45 -11.24 14.75
CA ALA A 60 -17.57 -12.40 14.62
C ALA A 60 -16.15 -12.00 15.09
N ASP A 61 -15.51 -12.87 15.86
CA ASP A 61 -14.21 -12.73 16.53
C ASP A 61 -13.01 -12.52 15.57
N TRP A 62 -13.00 -11.48 14.74
CA TRP A 62 -11.83 -11.11 13.91
C TRP A 62 -10.96 -10.06 14.59
N PHE A 63 -10.77 -10.18 15.90
CA PHE A 63 -10.06 -9.19 16.73
C PHE A 63 -8.71 -8.80 16.13
N GLY A 64 -8.01 -9.75 15.52
CA GLY A 64 -6.72 -9.55 14.89
C GLY A 64 -6.77 -8.67 13.64
N PHE A 65 -7.73 -8.87 12.75
CA PHE A 65 -7.85 -8.06 11.53
C PHE A 65 -8.40 -6.67 11.80
N ARG A 66 -9.04 -6.40 12.94
CA ARG A 66 -9.51 -5.03 13.26
C ARG A 66 -8.38 -4.00 13.25
N ALA A 67 -7.15 -4.42 13.52
CA ALA A 67 -5.98 -3.54 13.40
C ALA A 67 -5.61 -3.24 11.94
N LEU A 68 -5.82 -4.15 10.99
CA LEU A 68 -5.32 -4.03 9.62
C LEU A 68 -6.41 -3.75 8.58
N LEU A 69 -7.65 -4.13 8.86
CA LEU A 69 -8.76 -4.14 7.90
C LEU A 69 -9.28 -2.73 7.62
N ARG A 70 -8.92 -2.20 6.45
CA ARG A 70 -9.36 -0.90 6.00
C ARG A 70 -10.83 -0.96 5.56
N PRO A 71 -11.64 0.08 5.81
CA PRO A 71 -12.99 0.17 5.27
C PRO A 71 -13.02 0.06 3.74
N GLY A 72 -13.99 -0.70 3.24
CA GLY A 72 -14.23 -0.91 1.80
C GLY A 72 -13.53 -2.15 1.24
N THR A 73 -13.97 -2.58 0.07
CA THR A 73 -13.46 -3.75 -0.66
C THR A 73 -12.92 -3.34 -2.03
N THR A 74 -12.10 -4.21 -2.62
CA THR A 74 -11.57 -4.04 -3.98
C THR A 74 -12.13 -5.15 -4.87
N GLU A 75 -12.66 -4.80 -6.03
CA GLU A 75 -13.08 -5.76 -7.04
C GLU A 75 -11.95 -5.99 -8.04
N PHE A 76 -11.52 -7.24 -8.20
CA PHE A 76 -10.51 -7.62 -9.17
C PHE A 76 -10.87 -8.98 -9.79
N GLU A 77 -10.82 -9.06 -11.12
CA GLU A 77 -11.17 -10.28 -11.88
C GLU A 77 -12.53 -10.92 -11.52
N GLY A 78 -13.52 -10.11 -11.12
CA GLY A 78 -14.85 -10.58 -10.74
C GLY A 78 -14.95 -11.15 -9.32
N GLN A 79 -13.92 -10.91 -8.50
CA GLN A 79 -13.87 -11.29 -7.09
C GLN A 79 -13.68 -10.06 -6.20
N THR A 80 -14.39 -10.08 -5.08
CA THR A 80 -14.29 -9.07 -4.03
C THR A 80 -13.18 -9.42 -3.04
N TYR A 81 -12.32 -8.45 -2.74
CA TYR A 81 -11.21 -8.58 -1.79
C TYR A 81 -11.34 -7.58 -0.65
N ASN A 82 -10.94 -8.00 0.54
CA ASN A 82 -10.78 -7.17 1.72
C ASN A 82 -9.43 -6.45 1.66
N ASN A 83 -9.40 -5.17 2.04
CA ASN A 83 -8.18 -4.37 2.01
C ASN A 83 -7.45 -4.44 3.35
N ILE A 84 -6.26 -5.06 3.37
CA ILE A 84 -5.42 -5.21 4.56
C ILE A 84 -4.30 -4.18 4.52
N SER A 85 -4.34 -3.17 5.38
CA SER A 85 -3.31 -2.13 5.43
C SER A 85 -2.17 -2.51 6.36
N LEU A 86 -0.94 -2.42 5.87
CA LEU A 86 0.28 -2.59 6.68
C LEU A 86 0.77 -1.26 7.27
N THR A 87 0.17 -0.14 6.87
CA THR A 87 0.69 1.22 7.15
C THR A 87 -0.20 2.06 8.03
N GLN A 88 -1.48 1.71 8.15
CA GLN A 88 -2.45 2.48 8.92
C GLN A 88 -3.25 1.55 9.82
N PRO A 89 -2.91 1.44 11.12
CA PRO A 89 -3.71 0.67 12.04
C PRO A 89 -5.13 1.26 12.12
N GLN A 90 -6.14 0.40 12.12
CA GLN A 90 -7.55 0.79 12.03
C GLN A 90 -8.24 0.80 13.40
N ALA A 91 -7.73 0.00 14.35
CA ALA A 91 -8.22 -0.09 15.73
C ALA A 91 -7.08 -0.33 16.71
N VAL A 92 -6.93 0.58 17.68
CA VAL A 92 -5.90 0.49 18.73
C VAL A 92 -6.48 -0.22 19.98
N PRO A 93 -5.82 -1.26 20.51
CA PRO A 93 -6.23 -1.91 21.75
C PRO A 93 -6.35 -0.95 22.94
N SER A 94 -7.37 -1.14 23.78
CA SER A 94 -7.67 -0.23 24.92
C SER A 94 -6.66 -0.27 26.07
N TRP A 95 -5.76 -1.26 26.08
CA TRP A 95 -4.70 -1.40 27.08
C TRP A 95 -3.43 -0.61 26.72
N LEU A 96 -3.32 -0.11 25.48
CA LEU A 96 -2.25 0.78 25.07
C LEU A 96 -2.48 2.21 25.58
N ASP A 97 -1.43 3.02 25.55
CA ASP A 97 -1.51 4.44 25.89
C ASP A 97 -2.53 5.15 24.98
N GLY A 98 -3.43 5.93 25.59
CA GLY A 98 -4.47 6.66 24.87
C GLY A 98 -3.93 7.65 23.83
N SER A 99 -2.71 8.14 24.00
CA SER A 99 -2.04 9.00 23.03
C SER A 99 -1.73 8.28 21.71
N ILE A 100 -1.49 6.96 21.72
CA ILE A 100 -1.34 6.17 20.49
C ILE A 100 -2.66 6.15 19.73
N ALA A 101 -3.77 5.90 20.43
CA ALA A 101 -5.10 5.92 19.82
C ALA A 101 -5.44 7.28 19.22
N GLU A 102 -5.12 8.38 19.91
CA GLU A 102 -5.30 9.74 19.41
C GLU A 102 -4.49 10.00 18.13
N LYS A 103 -3.19 9.65 18.12
CA LYS A 103 -2.33 9.81 16.93
C LYS A 103 -2.87 9.01 15.73
N VAL A 104 -3.29 7.77 15.95
CA VAL A 104 -3.86 6.91 14.90
C VAL A 104 -5.17 7.49 14.36
N GLU A 105 -6.07 7.97 15.22
CA GLU A 105 -7.32 8.61 14.78
C GLU A 105 -7.06 9.92 14.03
N ASN A 106 -6.08 10.73 14.46
CA ASN A 106 -5.69 11.95 13.75
C ASN A 106 -5.18 11.63 12.34
N SER A 107 -4.32 10.63 12.19
CA SER A 107 -3.81 10.18 10.88
C SER A 107 -4.94 9.70 9.95
N LYS A 108 -5.88 8.91 10.47
CA LYS A 108 -7.08 8.47 9.74
C LYS A 108 -7.97 9.63 9.32
N ALA A 109 -8.25 10.56 10.23
CA ALA A 109 -9.08 11.73 9.96
C ALA A 109 -8.45 12.65 8.93
N ALA A 110 -7.15 12.92 9.04
CA ALA A 110 -6.38 13.69 8.07
C ALA A 110 -6.44 13.06 6.67
N TRP A 111 -6.22 11.74 6.57
CA TRP A 111 -6.29 11.05 5.29
C TRP A 111 -7.71 11.04 4.69
N ALA A 112 -8.74 10.92 5.53
CA ALA A 112 -10.13 11.01 5.08
C ALA A 112 -10.46 12.42 4.55
N GLU A 113 -10.03 13.47 5.25
CA GLU A 113 -10.20 14.86 4.82
C GLU A 113 -9.45 15.13 3.50
N PHE A 114 -8.20 14.69 3.39
CA PHE A 114 -7.43 14.84 2.17
C PHE A 114 -8.04 14.05 1.00
N SER A 115 -8.53 12.84 1.25
CA SER A 115 -9.21 12.04 0.23
C SER A 115 -10.50 12.71 -0.25
N ALA A 116 -11.28 13.32 0.65
CA ALA A 116 -12.47 14.09 0.28
C ALA A 116 -12.10 15.35 -0.51
N TRP A 117 -11.05 16.07 -0.08
CA TRP A 117 -10.55 17.25 -0.76
C TRP A 117 -10.13 16.94 -2.20
N ARG A 118 -9.41 15.84 -2.44
CA ARG A 118 -9.01 15.40 -3.79
C ARG A 118 -10.19 15.12 -4.68
N VAL A 119 -11.23 14.49 -4.14
CA VAL A 119 -12.47 14.25 -4.89
C VAL A 119 -13.13 15.58 -5.22
N GLU A 120 -13.19 16.54 -4.29
CA GLU A 120 -13.79 17.85 -4.53
C GLU A 120 -13.05 18.63 -5.61
N HIS A 121 -11.71 18.67 -5.55
CA HIS A 121 -10.81 19.49 -6.36
C HIS A 121 -10.14 18.74 -7.52
N ASP A 122 -10.71 17.62 -7.97
CA ASP A 122 -10.15 16.84 -9.08
C ASP A 122 -10.11 17.69 -10.37
N PRO A 123 -8.91 18.01 -10.91
CA PRO A 123 -8.78 18.81 -12.13
C PRO A 123 -9.49 18.20 -13.34
N MET A 124 -9.73 16.88 -13.34
CA MET A 124 -10.46 16.19 -14.38
C MET A 124 -11.93 16.65 -14.49
N LYS A 125 -12.49 17.29 -13.46
CA LYS A 125 -13.86 17.84 -13.49
C LYS A 125 -14.00 19.11 -14.33
N GLU A 126 -12.89 19.84 -14.53
CA GLU A 126 -12.89 21.07 -15.33
C GLU A 126 -12.75 20.78 -16.83
N LEU A 127 -12.43 19.53 -17.20
CA LEU A 127 -12.38 19.11 -18.59
C LEU A 127 -13.77 19.04 -19.23
N PRO A 128 -13.85 19.24 -20.56
CA PRO A 128 -15.08 19.03 -21.32
C PRO A 128 -15.74 17.67 -21.04
N GLU A 129 -17.07 17.63 -21.06
CA GLU A 129 -17.88 16.45 -20.71
C GLU A 129 -17.51 15.21 -21.55
N VAL A 130 -16.98 15.41 -22.76
CA VAL A 130 -16.51 14.35 -23.66
C VAL A 130 -15.44 13.45 -23.00
N PHE A 131 -14.66 13.97 -22.04
CA PHE A 131 -13.61 13.23 -21.32
C PHE A 131 -14.10 12.54 -20.04
N GLN A 132 -15.35 12.73 -19.64
CA GLN A 132 -15.89 12.10 -18.43
C GLN A 132 -16.14 10.61 -18.68
N GLY A 133 -15.58 9.75 -17.83
CA GLY A 133 -15.71 8.29 -17.94
C GLY A 133 -14.75 7.63 -18.94
N VAL A 134 -13.73 8.35 -19.44
CA VAL A 134 -12.76 7.81 -20.40
C VAL A 134 -11.92 6.68 -19.81
N LEU A 135 -11.85 5.57 -20.55
CA LEU A 135 -10.97 4.45 -20.27
C LEU A 135 -9.52 4.77 -20.68
N GLY A 136 -8.52 4.26 -19.95
CA GLY A 136 -7.14 4.79 -20.01
C GLY A 136 -6.39 4.39 -21.25
N MET A 137 -6.85 3.29 -21.84
CA MET A 137 -6.40 2.81 -23.14
C MET A 137 -7.42 3.14 -24.24
N GLY A 138 -8.39 4.01 -23.96
CA GLY A 138 -9.54 4.28 -24.82
C GLY A 138 -9.38 5.50 -25.73
N ILE A 139 -8.19 6.10 -25.85
CA ILE A 139 -7.98 7.33 -26.62
C ILE A 139 -7.21 7.01 -27.91
N THR A 140 -7.78 7.39 -29.05
CA THR A 140 -7.13 7.27 -30.37
C THR A 140 -7.03 8.63 -31.03
N ASP A 141 -5.81 9.06 -31.35
CA ASP A 141 -5.54 10.32 -32.06
C ASP A 141 -6.13 10.27 -33.47
N LEU A 142 -6.81 11.35 -33.87
CA LEU A 142 -7.36 11.52 -35.22
C LEU A 142 -6.44 12.40 -36.09
N GLU A 143 -6.51 12.23 -37.41
CA GLU A 143 -5.68 12.99 -38.35
C GLU A 143 -5.92 14.50 -38.32
N ASP A 144 -7.11 14.93 -37.90
CA ASP A 144 -7.48 16.34 -37.76
C ASP A 144 -6.97 16.99 -36.47
N GLY A 145 -6.28 16.23 -35.62
CA GLY A 145 -5.77 16.67 -34.32
C GLY A 145 -6.76 16.51 -33.17
N GLY A 146 -7.96 15.96 -33.42
CA GLY A 146 -8.90 15.54 -32.38
C GLY A 146 -8.60 14.14 -31.83
N ALA A 147 -9.55 13.57 -31.09
CA ALA A 147 -9.43 12.21 -30.55
C ALA A 147 -10.76 11.45 -30.54
N GLU A 148 -10.71 10.16 -30.81
CA GLU A 148 -11.78 9.21 -30.51
C GLU A 148 -11.58 8.64 -29.10
N LEU A 149 -12.66 8.57 -28.31
CA LEU A 149 -12.64 8.21 -26.90
C LEU A 149 -13.61 7.05 -26.62
N GLN A 150 -13.12 5.97 -26.01
CA GLN A 150 -13.96 4.95 -25.38
C GLN A 150 -14.28 5.33 -23.94
N CYS A 151 -15.55 5.60 -23.70
CA CYS A 151 -16.07 6.03 -22.41
C CYS A 151 -16.93 4.93 -21.81
N ASN A 152 -16.76 4.67 -20.51
CA ASN A 152 -17.68 3.81 -19.79
C ASN A 152 -18.86 4.64 -19.28
N THR A 153 -20.08 4.24 -19.64
CA THR A 153 -21.33 4.90 -19.25
C THR A 153 -22.23 3.93 -18.50
N GLU A 154 -23.34 4.43 -17.96
CA GLU A 154 -24.35 3.59 -17.30
C GLU A 154 -24.91 2.52 -18.24
N ASP A 155 -24.98 2.81 -19.54
CA ASP A 155 -25.51 1.91 -20.58
C ASP A 155 -24.41 1.05 -21.26
N GLY A 156 -23.17 1.12 -20.77
CA GLY A 156 -22.02 0.39 -21.29
C GLY A 156 -21.00 1.28 -22.00
N LEU A 157 -20.24 0.69 -22.93
CA LEU A 157 -19.19 1.40 -23.66
C LEU A 157 -19.79 2.32 -24.74
N GLU A 158 -19.44 3.59 -24.69
CA GLU A 158 -19.80 4.61 -25.68
C GLU A 158 -18.55 5.15 -26.37
N THR A 159 -18.64 5.42 -27.68
CA THR A 159 -17.59 6.12 -28.43
C THR A 159 -17.94 7.61 -28.55
N ARG A 160 -17.03 8.48 -28.12
CA ARG A 160 -17.15 9.94 -28.22
C ARG A 160 -15.98 10.52 -29.02
N TYR A 161 -16.13 11.75 -29.48
CA TYR A 161 -15.12 12.44 -30.27
C TYR A 161 -14.83 13.80 -29.66
N ALA A 162 -13.56 14.05 -29.33
CA ALA A 162 -13.08 15.35 -28.89
C ALA A 162 -12.58 16.15 -30.09
N THR A 163 -12.95 17.43 -30.13
CA THR A 163 -12.37 18.39 -31.09
C THR A 163 -10.88 18.61 -30.82
N PRO A 164 -10.11 19.14 -31.79
CA PRO A 164 -8.69 19.45 -31.58
C PRO A 164 -8.44 20.39 -30.39
N GLU A 165 -9.34 21.35 -30.14
CA GLU A 165 -9.23 22.30 -29.02
C GLU A 165 -9.45 21.60 -27.67
N GLU A 166 -10.48 20.76 -27.57
CA GLU A 166 -10.77 19.97 -26.36
C GLU A 166 -9.66 18.96 -26.08
N TYR A 167 -9.14 18.30 -27.13
CA TYR A 167 -8.04 17.35 -26.97
C TYR A 167 -6.73 18.02 -26.56
N ALA A 168 -6.43 19.21 -27.09
CA ALA A 168 -5.28 19.99 -26.63
C ALA A 168 -5.37 20.36 -25.15
N GLN A 169 -6.56 20.71 -24.63
CA GLN A 169 -6.77 20.99 -23.20
C GLN A 169 -6.53 19.75 -22.34
N PHE A 170 -7.08 18.59 -22.75
CA PHE A 170 -6.85 17.32 -22.07
C PHE A 170 -5.35 16.97 -22.05
N ARG A 171 -4.66 17.08 -23.19
CA ARG A 171 -3.23 16.78 -23.28
C ARG A 171 -2.39 17.71 -22.41
N ALA A 172 -2.70 19.00 -22.38
CA ALA A 172 -2.00 19.95 -21.51
C ALA A 172 -2.16 19.59 -20.03
N LEU A 173 -3.38 19.22 -19.60
CA LEU A 173 -3.62 18.79 -18.22
C LEU A 173 -2.90 17.46 -17.92
N MET A 174 -2.97 16.46 -18.80
CA MET A 174 -2.29 15.19 -18.59
C MET A 174 -0.77 15.36 -18.56
N ASP A 175 -0.21 16.22 -19.41
CA ASP A 175 1.21 16.55 -19.38
C ASP A 175 1.60 17.21 -18.04
N GLU A 176 0.77 18.12 -17.51
CA GLU A 176 0.97 18.72 -16.18
C GLU A 176 0.92 17.68 -15.06
N LEU A 177 -0.11 16.82 -15.03
CA LEU A 177 -0.30 15.82 -13.99
C LEU A 177 0.75 14.70 -14.04
N ASN A 178 1.15 14.27 -15.24
CA ASN A 178 2.11 13.18 -15.43
C ASN A 178 3.56 13.62 -15.27
N SER A 179 3.85 14.92 -15.42
CA SER A 179 5.20 15.46 -15.24
C SER A 179 5.50 15.85 -13.80
N TYR A 180 4.52 15.77 -12.89
CA TYR A 180 4.73 16.10 -11.49
C TYR A 180 5.62 15.07 -10.80
N ASP A 181 6.80 15.52 -10.36
CA ASP A 181 7.82 14.75 -9.64
C ASP A 181 8.06 15.28 -8.22
N GLY A 182 7.09 16.02 -7.66
CA GLY A 182 7.22 16.66 -6.37
C GLY A 182 7.29 15.69 -5.19
N GLU A 183 7.72 16.20 -4.03
CA GLU A 183 8.14 15.47 -2.82
C GLU A 183 7.20 14.33 -2.36
N TYR A 184 5.89 14.47 -2.59
CA TYR A 184 4.85 13.56 -2.08
C TYR A 184 4.22 12.66 -3.15
N ALA A 185 4.76 12.66 -4.37
CA ALA A 185 4.24 11.84 -5.46
C ALA A 185 4.28 10.34 -5.14
N GLN A 186 5.35 9.86 -4.51
CA GLN A 186 5.53 8.44 -4.24
C GLN A 186 4.83 7.98 -2.94
N GLY A 187 4.88 8.77 -1.86
CA GLY A 187 4.30 8.40 -0.56
C GLY A 187 2.77 8.53 -0.48
N TYR A 188 2.20 9.48 -1.22
CA TYR A 188 0.78 9.83 -1.13
C TYR A 188 0.03 9.80 -2.48
N GLY A 189 0.74 9.61 -3.60
CA GLY A 189 0.15 9.66 -4.93
C GLY A 189 -0.22 11.08 -5.36
N VAL A 190 0.46 12.10 -4.82
CA VAL A 190 0.22 13.49 -5.21
C VAL A 190 0.63 13.71 -6.66
N SER A 191 -0.25 14.34 -7.43
CA SER A 191 -0.12 14.49 -8.88
C SER A 191 0.07 15.93 -9.34
N TRP A 192 -0.01 16.92 -8.44
CA TRP A 192 0.23 18.34 -8.76
C TRP A 192 0.44 19.20 -7.50
N ALA A 193 0.89 20.45 -7.70
CA ALA A 193 1.35 21.32 -6.62
C ALA A 193 0.27 21.74 -5.61
N GLY A 194 -0.97 21.99 -6.05
CA GLY A 194 -2.04 22.35 -5.11
C GLY A 194 -2.55 21.16 -4.30
N GLU A 195 -2.46 19.94 -4.83
CA GLU A 195 -2.69 18.73 -4.04
C GLU A 195 -1.60 18.55 -2.97
N ALA A 196 -0.33 18.83 -3.28
CA ALA A 196 0.74 18.88 -2.28
C ALA A 196 0.48 19.93 -1.20
N GLN A 197 0.02 21.14 -1.56
CA GLN A 197 -0.26 22.18 -0.58
C GLN A 197 -1.42 21.80 0.34
N ALA A 198 -2.52 21.26 -0.21
CA ALA A 198 -3.64 20.78 0.58
C ALA A 198 -3.23 19.67 1.55
N LEU A 199 -2.37 18.73 1.10
CA LEU A 199 -1.82 17.69 1.96
C LEU A 199 -1.04 18.29 3.14
N ARG A 200 -0.19 19.30 2.91
CA ARG A 200 0.57 20.00 3.97
C ARG A 200 -0.36 20.69 4.96
N ASP A 201 -1.35 21.43 4.46
CA ASP A 201 -2.26 22.19 5.30
C ASP A 201 -3.11 21.27 6.20
N ILE A 202 -3.57 20.14 5.63
CA ILE A 202 -4.32 19.12 6.36
C ILE A 202 -3.41 18.42 7.37
N ALA A 203 -2.21 17.98 6.99
CA ALA A 203 -1.29 17.36 7.95
C ALA A 203 -0.97 18.29 9.12
N ALA A 204 -0.69 19.58 8.84
CA ALA A 204 -0.44 20.59 9.87
C ALA A 204 -1.63 20.81 10.81
N LYS A 205 -2.87 20.81 10.28
CA LYS A 205 -4.10 20.89 11.08
C LYS A 205 -4.22 19.77 12.12
N TYR A 206 -3.75 18.57 11.77
CA TYR A 206 -3.77 17.40 12.65
C TYR A 206 -2.47 17.21 13.45
N GLY A 207 -1.49 18.10 13.30
CA GLY A 207 -0.19 17.99 13.96
C GLY A 207 0.63 16.79 13.49
N LEU A 208 0.50 16.43 12.21
CA LEU A 208 1.18 15.29 11.61
C LEU A 208 2.32 15.74 10.70
N ASP A 209 3.40 14.98 10.73
CA ASP A 209 4.46 15.01 9.72
C ASP A 209 4.00 14.33 8.43
N LEU A 210 4.76 14.54 7.36
CA LEU A 210 4.54 13.91 6.06
C LEU A 210 5.71 13.02 5.69
N LEU A 211 5.42 11.94 4.95
CA LEU A 211 6.42 11.07 4.32
C LEU A 211 7.26 11.86 3.31
N GLY A 212 8.41 12.37 3.77
CA GLY A 212 9.38 13.12 2.97
C GLY A 212 10.72 12.38 2.86
N GLY A 213 11.56 12.83 1.93
CA GLY A 213 12.94 12.33 1.81
C GLY A 213 13.07 10.86 1.44
N PHE A 214 12.13 10.34 0.63
CA PHE A 214 12.13 8.93 0.22
C PHE A 214 13.48 8.49 -0.35
N ARG A 215 14.03 7.41 0.23
CA ARG A 215 15.24 6.74 -0.24
C ARG A 215 14.96 5.26 -0.40
N VAL A 216 15.50 4.66 -1.47
CA VAL A 216 15.39 3.22 -1.74
C VAL A 216 16.76 2.63 -2.03
N LEU A 217 17.02 1.48 -1.44
CA LEU A 217 18.22 0.68 -1.57
C LEU A 217 17.82 -0.70 -2.10
N TRP A 218 18.48 -1.18 -3.14
CA TRP A 218 18.15 -2.43 -3.82
C TRP A 218 19.19 -3.51 -3.55
N SER A 219 18.77 -4.78 -3.55
CA SER A 219 19.72 -5.88 -3.46
C SER A 219 20.49 -6.07 -4.76
N SER A 220 21.82 -5.98 -4.70
CA SER A 220 22.70 -6.33 -5.81
C SER A 220 22.63 -7.83 -6.13
N GLU A 221 22.36 -8.66 -5.14
CA GLU A 221 22.36 -10.12 -5.27
C GLU A 221 21.09 -10.62 -5.97
N THR A 222 19.94 -10.04 -5.62
CA THR A 222 18.66 -10.35 -6.28
C THR A 222 18.58 -9.73 -7.67
N THR A 223 19.05 -8.50 -7.85
CA THR A 223 18.97 -7.79 -9.15
C THR A 223 20.10 -8.16 -10.11
N GLY A 224 21.25 -8.63 -9.60
CA GLY A 224 22.48 -8.81 -10.38
C GLY A 224 23.14 -7.49 -10.80
N LEU A 225 22.71 -6.35 -10.26
CA LEU A 225 23.22 -5.01 -10.57
C LEU A 225 24.20 -4.53 -9.49
N THR A 226 25.11 -3.64 -9.86
CA THR A 226 26.11 -3.04 -8.95
C THR A 226 26.21 -1.55 -9.21
N GLY A 227 26.57 -0.77 -8.19
CA GLY A 227 26.69 0.69 -8.27
C GLY A 227 25.93 1.38 -7.15
N GLU A 228 25.85 2.72 -7.22
CA GLU A 228 25.10 3.52 -6.25
C GLU A 228 23.64 3.05 -6.17
N GLY A 229 23.15 2.81 -4.94
CA GLY A 229 21.80 2.30 -4.69
C GLY A 229 21.66 0.78 -4.71
N PHE A 230 22.72 0.02 -5.03
CA PHE A 230 22.72 -1.45 -5.04
C PHE A 230 23.73 -2.02 -4.04
N TYR A 231 23.24 -2.83 -3.11
CA TYR A 231 23.99 -3.32 -1.97
C TYR A 231 23.79 -4.82 -1.77
N THR A 232 24.78 -5.49 -1.19
CA THR A 232 24.66 -6.90 -0.79
C THR A 232 23.62 -7.07 0.31
N ASN A 233 23.11 -8.28 0.51
CA ASN A 233 22.12 -8.53 1.57
C ASN A 233 22.69 -8.22 2.98
N ALA A 234 23.98 -8.47 3.20
CA ALA A 234 24.64 -8.11 4.46
C ALA A 234 24.69 -6.59 4.67
N GLU A 235 25.06 -5.82 3.64
CA GLU A 235 25.08 -4.35 3.70
C GLU A 235 23.67 -3.79 3.92
N LEU A 236 22.65 -4.32 3.26
CA LEU A 236 21.25 -3.90 3.46
C LEU A 236 20.78 -4.17 4.89
N ALA A 237 21.11 -5.34 5.45
CA ALA A 237 20.78 -5.66 6.83
C ALA A 237 21.46 -4.68 7.80
N GLU A 238 22.75 -4.39 7.62
CA GLU A 238 23.48 -3.42 8.45
C GLU A 238 22.92 -1.99 8.32
N MET A 239 22.58 -1.56 7.11
CA MET A 239 22.00 -0.24 6.84
C MET A 239 20.65 -0.03 7.53
N THR A 240 19.96 -1.09 7.92
CA THR A 240 18.73 -0.94 8.70
C THR A 240 18.95 -0.28 10.06
N ALA A 241 20.19 -0.30 10.57
CA ALA A 241 20.55 0.44 11.77
C ALA A 241 20.40 1.97 11.62
N GLU A 242 20.44 2.49 10.39
CA GLU A 242 20.27 3.94 10.13
C GLU A 242 18.87 4.43 10.47
N PHE A 243 17.84 3.59 10.30
CA PHE A 243 16.44 3.92 10.56
C PHE A 243 15.81 3.12 11.71
N GLY A 244 16.50 2.10 12.22
CA GLY A 244 16.12 1.37 13.45
C GLY A 244 16.47 2.12 14.74
N ASN A 245 17.20 3.23 14.65
CA ASN A 245 17.58 4.15 15.74
C ASN A 245 18.41 3.55 16.91
N SER A 246 18.51 2.23 17.07
CA SER A 246 19.36 1.58 18.09
C SER A 246 20.19 0.39 17.61
N GLY A 247 19.99 -0.07 16.37
CA GLY A 247 20.75 -1.17 15.77
C GLY A 247 20.03 -1.77 14.57
N SER A 248 20.63 -2.81 13.96
CA SER A 248 20.00 -3.55 12.88
C SER A 248 18.62 -4.07 13.29
N VAL A 249 17.64 -3.94 12.40
CA VAL A 249 16.28 -4.49 12.60
C VAL A 249 16.25 -6.01 12.42
N PHE A 250 17.34 -6.60 11.92
CA PHE A 250 17.50 -8.04 11.79
C PHE A 250 18.51 -8.58 12.81
N TYR A 251 18.21 -9.72 13.41
CA TYR A 251 19.18 -10.45 14.24
C TYR A 251 20.33 -11.02 13.42
N GLU A 252 19.99 -11.59 12.27
CA GLU A 252 20.92 -12.14 11.28
C GLU A 252 20.49 -11.66 9.89
N PRO A 253 21.41 -11.41 8.95
CA PRO A 253 21.05 -11.04 7.59
C PRO A 253 20.11 -12.10 6.96
N PRO A 254 18.98 -11.69 6.36
CA PRO A 254 18.07 -12.62 5.70
C PRO A 254 18.73 -13.25 4.46
N ALA A 255 18.14 -14.34 3.97
CA ALA A 255 18.65 -15.06 2.81
C ALA A 255 18.65 -14.21 1.52
N GLY A 256 17.77 -13.22 1.45
CA GLY A 256 17.66 -12.30 0.33
C GLY A 256 16.97 -10.98 0.69
N PHE A 257 17.19 -9.97 -0.14
CA PHE A 257 16.38 -8.74 -0.18
C PHE A 257 15.87 -8.49 -1.60
N ASP A 258 14.68 -7.91 -1.75
CA ASP A 258 14.34 -7.15 -2.96
C ASP A 258 14.86 -5.73 -2.79
N LYS A 259 14.37 -5.06 -1.75
CA LYS A 259 14.70 -3.67 -1.43
C LYS A 259 14.41 -3.31 0.01
N VAL A 260 15.06 -2.25 0.46
CA VAL A 260 14.78 -1.50 1.68
C VAL A 260 14.50 -0.06 1.28
N TYR A 261 13.52 0.58 1.89
CA TYR A 261 13.28 2.01 1.67
C TYR A 261 12.85 2.69 2.96
N TYR A 262 13.14 3.98 3.09
CA TYR A 262 12.89 4.73 4.31
C TYR A 262 12.65 6.21 4.03
N TYR A 263 12.12 6.90 5.04
CA TYR A 263 11.74 8.31 5.02
C TYR A 263 12.49 9.06 6.12
N ASP A 264 12.63 10.38 5.97
CA ASP A 264 13.38 11.21 6.93
C ASP A 264 12.77 11.22 8.34
N GLU A 265 11.47 10.94 8.46
CA GLU A 265 10.74 10.93 9.74
C GLU A 265 10.84 9.58 10.49
N GLY A 266 11.36 8.52 9.85
CA GLY A 266 11.65 7.25 10.50
C GLY A 266 10.75 6.07 10.08
N SER A 267 9.70 6.28 9.27
CA SER A 267 9.02 5.14 8.64
C SER A 267 9.93 4.46 7.62
N PHE A 268 9.74 3.16 7.44
CA PHE A 268 10.51 2.37 6.49
C PHE A 268 9.74 1.12 6.04
N GLY A 269 10.12 0.60 4.88
CA GLY A 269 9.63 -0.67 4.37
C GLY A 269 10.78 -1.62 4.02
N LEU A 270 10.57 -2.90 4.31
CA LEU A 270 11.51 -3.99 4.11
C LEU A 270 10.84 -5.03 3.19
N LYS A 271 11.46 -5.35 2.05
CA LYS A 271 11.07 -6.53 1.27
C LYS A 271 12.24 -7.50 1.22
N PHE A 272 12.09 -8.64 1.88
CA PHE A 272 13.17 -9.59 2.13
C PHE A 272 12.68 -11.04 2.05
N TYR A 273 13.64 -11.95 1.99
CA TYR A 273 13.42 -13.37 1.76
C TYR A 273 14.09 -14.20 2.84
N LEU A 274 13.39 -15.20 3.34
CA LEU A 274 13.89 -16.18 4.29
C LEU A 274 13.78 -17.58 3.70
N GLU A 275 14.62 -18.51 4.16
CA GLU A 275 14.47 -19.92 3.83
C GLU A 275 13.65 -20.60 4.92
N ALA A 276 12.51 -21.19 4.55
CA ALA A 276 11.61 -21.83 5.51
C ALA A 276 12.32 -22.98 6.24
N PRO A 277 12.34 -23.01 7.58
CA PRO A 277 12.97 -24.09 8.34
C PRO A 277 12.31 -25.45 8.10
N SER A 278 11.03 -25.49 7.71
CA SER A 278 10.32 -26.71 7.33
C SER A 278 10.80 -27.30 5.99
N GLY A 279 11.49 -26.53 5.17
CA GLY A 279 11.84 -26.89 3.80
C GLY A 279 10.77 -26.54 2.76
N ALA A 280 9.70 -25.81 3.12
CA ALA A 280 8.65 -25.30 2.22
C ALA A 280 9.13 -24.26 1.19
N GLY A 281 10.44 -24.11 1.02
CA GLY A 281 11.06 -23.16 0.12
C GLY A 281 11.21 -21.76 0.72
N GLN A 282 11.24 -20.76 -0.16
CA GLN A 282 11.47 -19.38 0.22
C GLN A 282 10.20 -18.73 0.76
N LEU A 283 10.31 -18.02 1.88
CA LEU A 283 9.30 -17.12 2.43
C LEU A 283 9.59 -15.71 1.93
N SER A 284 8.58 -15.07 1.34
CA SER A 284 8.66 -13.66 0.96
C SER A 284 7.99 -12.81 2.02
N CYS A 285 8.76 -11.87 2.57
CA CYS A 285 8.35 -11.02 3.67
C CYS A 285 8.33 -9.56 3.23
N TYR A 286 7.23 -8.89 3.53
CA TYR A 286 7.08 -7.45 3.35
C TYR A 286 6.71 -6.80 4.68
N GLY A 287 7.67 -6.19 5.35
CA GLY A 287 7.50 -5.47 6.61
C GLY A 287 7.42 -3.96 6.39
N TYR A 288 6.63 -3.27 7.21
CA TYR A 288 6.55 -1.82 7.20
C TYR A 288 6.44 -1.26 8.62
N ASN A 289 7.27 -0.28 8.93
CA ASN A 289 7.20 0.54 10.15
C ASN A 289 6.53 1.88 9.84
N SER A 290 5.42 2.20 10.53
CA SER A 290 4.69 3.47 10.39
C SER A 290 4.72 4.26 11.70
N VAL A 291 5.43 5.39 11.71
CA VAL A 291 5.52 6.27 12.88
C VAL A 291 4.18 6.96 13.14
N TYR A 292 3.73 7.00 14.40
CA TYR A 292 2.41 7.53 14.74
C TYR A 292 2.25 9.04 14.50
N SER A 293 3.34 9.81 14.53
CA SER A 293 3.31 11.26 14.26
C SER A 293 3.20 11.59 12.77
N THR A 294 3.18 10.60 11.88
CA THR A 294 3.20 10.82 10.43
C THR A 294 1.86 10.45 9.80
N LEU A 295 1.43 11.26 8.83
CA LEU A 295 0.22 10.98 8.07
C LEU A 295 0.41 9.71 7.25
N SER A 296 -0.42 8.70 7.48
CA SER A 296 -0.39 7.45 6.73
C SER A 296 -1.57 7.40 5.76
N SER A 297 -1.29 7.04 4.50
CA SER A 297 -2.33 6.86 3.47
C SER A 297 -3.08 5.53 3.60
N GLY A 298 -2.55 4.60 4.42
CA GLY A 298 -2.95 3.19 4.40
C GLY A 298 -2.76 2.54 3.02
N GLY A 299 -1.86 3.09 2.20
CA GLY A 299 -1.69 2.76 0.78
C GLY A 299 -0.87 1.50 0.51
N VAL A 300 -0.02 1.10 1.46
CA VAL A 300 0.62 -0.21 1.44
C VAL A 300 -0.40 -1.22 1.95
N MET A 301 -0.91 -2.03 1.03
CA MET A 301 -2.00 -2.96 1.29
C MET A 301 -1.78 -4.32 0.64
N SER A 302 -2.36 -5.33 1.26
CA SER A 302 -2.62 -6.65 0.68
C SER A 302 -4.13 -6.86 0.52
N TRP A 303 -4.51 -7.87 -0.24
CA TRP A 303 -5.89 -8.18 -0.61
C TRP A 303 -6.25 -9.61 -0.23
N GLU A 304 -7.28 -9.75 0.58
CA GLU A 304 -7.72 -11.06 1.08
C GLU A 304 -9.16 -11.35 0.69
N ALA A 305 -9.37 -12.47 0.00
CA ALA A 305 -10.70 -12.89 -0.41
C ALA A 305 -11.53 -13.44 0.76
N ASP A 306 -10.91 -14.27 1.60
CA ASP A 306 -11.58 -14.97 2.70
C ASP A 306 -10.83 -14.84 4.02
N LEU A 307 -11.26 -13.85 4.81
CA LEU A 307 -10.73 -13.62 6.16
C LEU A 307 -11.10 -14.72 7.16
N SER A 308 -12.12 -15.54 6.88
CA SER A 308 -12.54 -16.61 7.79
C SER A 308 -11.59 -17.81 7.79
N SER A 309 -10.72 -17.91 6.78
CA SER A 309 -9.66 -18.92 6.71
C SER A 309 -8.51 -18.68 7.69
N PHE A 310 -8.39 -17.47 8.23
CA PHE A 310 -7.29 -17.08 9.11
C PHE A 310 -7.57 -17.41 10.58
N THR A 311 -6.52 -17.77 11.29
CA THR A 311 -6.51 -17.94 12.73
C THR A 311 -5.60 -16.91 13.38
N GLU A 312 -6.03 -16.36 14.52
CA GLU A 312 -5.22 -15.44 15.33
C GLU A 312 -4.47 -16.21 16.42
N ARG A 313 -3.19 -15.88 16.62
CA ARG A 313 -2.43 -16.29 17.79
C ARG A 313 -1.47 -15.20 18.25
N ARG A 314 -0.99 -15.36 19.49
CA ARG A 314 0.08 -14.54 20.07
C ARG A 314 1.41 -15.27 19.91
N HIS A 315 2.48 -14.49 19.74
CA HIS A 315 3.85 -14.99 19.69
C HIS A 315 4.79 -13.99 20.37
N THR A 316 5.78 -14.50 21.09
CA THR A 316 6.80 -13.69 21.76
C THR A 316 8.07 -13.77 20.95
N ALA A 317 8.48 -12.64 20.35
CA ALA A 317 9.73 -12.54 19.60
C ALA A 317 10.97 -12.68 20.53
N PRO A 318 12.18 -12.91 20.00
CA PRO A 318 13.38 -13.15 20.81
C PRO A 318 13.79 -11.97 21.71
N ASP A 319 13.36 -10.75 21.39
CA ASP A 319 13.58 -9.55 22.24
C ASP A 319 12.54 -9.41 23.35
N GLY A 320 11.55 -10.31 23.42
CA GLY A 320 10.44 -10.28 24.36
C GLY A 320 9.24 -9.45 23.88
N THR A 321 9.24 -8.98 22.63
CA THR A 321 8.11 -8.24 22.06
C THR A 321 6.94 -9.19 21.79
N GLU A 322 5.75 -8.84 22.29
CA GLU A 322 4.51 -9.61 22.05
C GLU A 322 3.86 -9.20 20.72
N LEU A 323 3.72 -10.17 19.83
CA LEU A 323 3.17 -10.00 18.49
C LEU A 323 1.77 -10.59 18.37
N THR A 324 0.96 -10.03 17.46
CA THR A 324 -0.22 -10.71 16.93
C THR A 324 0.12 -11.32 15.58
N ILE A 325 -0.21 -12.61 15.39
CA ILE A 325 -0.06 -13.32 14.12
C ILE A 325 -1.44 -13.77 13.64
N LEU A 326 -1.75 -13.47 12.38
CA LEU A 326 -2.90 -13.98 11.65
C LEU A 326 -2.37 -14.88 10.55
N SER A 327 -2.76 -16.16 10.49
CA SER A 327 -2.29 -17.06 9.43
C SER A 327 -3.39 -18.03 8.98
N ASN A 328 -3.41 -18.33 7.68
CA ASN A 328 -4.26 -19.37 7.09
C ASN A 328 -3.45 -20.54 6.48
N GLY A 329 -2.12 -20.56 6.70
CA GLY A 329 -1.21 -21.55 6.13
C GLY A 329 -0.65 -21.20 4.75
N SER A 330 -1.19 -20.22 4.02
CA SER A 330 -0.59 -19.68 2.78
C SER A 330 -0.02 -18.28 3.00
N ASP A 331 -0.75 -17.49 3.79
CA ASP A 331 -0.49 -16.10 4.06
C ASP A 331 -0.49 -15.89 5.58
N ALA A 332 0.41 -15.02 6.02
CA ALA A 332 0.44 -14.57 7.41
C ALA A 332 0.64 -13.06 7.52
N TYR A 333 -0.08 -12.45 8.45
CA TYR A 333 0.09 -11.06 8.86
C TYR A 333 0.57 -11.00 10.30
N ILE A 334 1.72 -10.39 10.50
CA ILE A 334 2.38 -10.24 11.80
C ILE A 334 2.40 -8.76 12.13
N TYR A 335 1.86 -8.35 13.28
CA TYR A 335 1.86 -6.94 13.63
C TYR A 335 2.03 -6.69 15.12
N VAL A 336 2.49 -5.47 15.43
CA VAL A 336 2.71 -4.98 16.78
C VAL A 336 2.57 -3.46 16.87
N TYR A 337 2.03 -3.00 17.99
CA TYR A 337 2.06 -1.60 18.39
C TYR A 337 3.31 -1.38 19.25
N LEU A 338 4.29 -0.67 18.71
CA LEU A 338 5.49 -0.23 19.42
C LEU A 338 5.22 1.13 20.09
N GLU A 339 6.22 1.66 20.78
CA GLU A 339 6.12 2.91 21.54
C GLU A 339 5.78 4.10 20.64
N ASP A 340 6.56 4.32 19.58
CA ASP A 340 6.40 5.46 18.67
C ASP A 340 5.84 5.08 17.29
N SER A 341 5.65 3.79 17.02
CA SER A 341 5.23 3.34 15.71
C SER A 341 4.43 2.04 15.70
N PHE A 342 3.79 1.77 14.57
CA PHE A 342 3.12 0.52 14.26
C PHE A 342 3.94 -0.26 13.24
N PHE A 343 4.28 -1.51 13.55
CA PHE A 343 4.93 -2.40 12.60
C PHE A 343 3.97 -3.49 12.16
N ALA A 344 3.86 -3.71 10.85
CA ALA A 344 3.14 -4.84 10.28
C ALA A 344 3.94 -5.48 9.15
N MET A 345 3.81 -6.80 9.02
CA MET A 345 4.50 -7.60 8.03
C MET A 345 3.55 -8.62 7.42
N HIS A 346 3.55 -8.70 6.09
CA HIS A 346 2.93 -9.79 5.34
C HIS A 346 4.00 -10.81 4.97
N VAL A 347 3.72 -12.08 5.23
CA VAL A 347 4.56 -13.23 4.89
C VAL A 347 3.73 -14.13 3.98
N TYR A 348 4.29 -14.53 2.85
CA TYR A 348 3.69 -15.57 2.01
C TYR A 348 4.75 -16.59 1.59
N GLY A 349 4.33 -17.84 1.51
CA GLY A 349 5.15 -18.96 1.06
C GLY A 349 4.84 -19.34 -0.39
N ALA A 350 5.80 -19.95 -1.09
CA ALA A 350 5.51 -20.61 -2.37
C ALA A 350 4.70 -21.90 -2.19
N GLU A 351 4.80 -22.52 -1.01
CA GLU A 351 4.05 -23.68 -0.55
C GLU A 351 3.38 -23.34 0.79
N ASP A 352 2.54 -24.26 1.28
CA ASP A 352 1.88 -24.12 2.59
C ASP A 352 2.93 -23.93 3.71
N MET A 353 2.82 -22.82 4.43
CA MET A 353 3.64 -22.46 5.58
C MET A 353 3.12 -23.10 6.85
N SER A 354 4.03 -23.71 7.61
CA SER A 354 3.74 -24.14 8.97
C SER A 354 3.80 -22.97 9.97
N ASP A 355 3.23 -23.14 11.16
CA ASP A 355 3.37 -22.16 12.25
C ASP A 355 4.84 -21.86 12.57
N ALA A 356 5.72 -22.86 12.46
CA ALA A 356 7.16 -22.69 12.69
C ALA A 356 7.84 -21.83 11.62
N ASP A 357 7.34 -21.86 10.38
CA ASP A 357 7.85 -20.99 9.31
C ASP A 357 7.42 -19.53 9.54
N VAL A 358 6.19 -19.33 10.00
CA VAL A 358 5.68 -18.00 10.37
C VAL A 358 6.38 -17.44 11.62
N ASP A 359 6.62 -18.27 12.63
CA ASP A 359 7.39 -17.89 13.83
C ASP A 359 8.83 -17.54 13.46
N TYR A 360 9.45 -18.30 12.54
CA TYR A 360 10.79 -17.97 12.05
C TYR A 360 10.84 -16.62 11.34
N ALA A 361 9.80 -16.27 10.57
CA ALA A 361 9.70 -14.95 9.97
C ALA A 361 9.51 -13.84 11.00
N ALA A 362 8.68 -14.05 12.03
CA ALA A 362 8.55 -13.11 13.15
C ALA A 362 9.88 -12.91 13.90
N ASP A 363 10.58 -14.00 14.19
CA ASP A 363 11.80 -14.01 14.99
C ASP A 363 13.01 -13.43 14.25
N ALA A 364 12.93 -13.26 12.93
CA ALA A 364 13.99 -12.62 12.16
C ALA A 364 14.15 -11.13 12.50
N ILE A 365 13.09 -10.49 13.02
CA ILE A 365 13.04 -9.06 13.31
C ILE A 365 13.33 -8.77 14.79
N ASN A 366 14.21 -7.80 15.04
CA ASN A 366 14.46 -7.23 16.35
C ASN A 366 13.60 -5.96 16.52
N TYR A 367 12.39 -6.13 17.05
CA TYR A 367 11.40 -5.07 17.20
C TYR A 367 11.83 -3.97 18.18
N SER A 368 12.70 -4.30 19.14
CA SER A 368 13.30 -3.36 20.09
C SER A 368 14.24 -2.35 19.43
N ASN A 369 14.65 -2.61 18.18
CA ASN A 369 15.40 -1.70 17.31
C ASN A 369 14.50 -1.01 16.28
N ILE A 370 13.21 -0.82 16.56
CA ILE A 370 12.31 -0.09 15.66
C ILE A 370 11.71 1.09 16.41
N GLY A 371 11.83 2.30 15.84
CA GLY A 371 11.11 3.49 16.30
C GLY A 371 11.50 3.96 17.70
N ARG A 372 12.81 4.10 17.98
CA ARG A 372 13.33 4.67 19.24
C ARG A 372 13.97 6.04 19.09
#